data_AF-A0A4R8RPM2-F1
#
_entry.id   AF-A0A4R8RPM2-F1
#
_cell.length_a   1.000
_cell.length_b   1.000
_cell.length_c   1.000
_cell.angle_alpha   90.00
_cell.angle_beta   90.00
_cell.angle_gamma   90.00
#
_symmetry.space_group_name_H-M   'P 1'
#
loop_
_entity.id
_entity.type
_entity.pdbx_description
1 polymer ?
#
loop_
_entity_poly.entity_id
_entity_poly.type
_entity_poly.pdbx_seq_one_letter_code
_entity_poly.pdbx_strand_id
1 'polypeptide(L)'
;MPRQPYAPTPHSYIPDTTLSATINLDEEVKLADTRAERDLQDSLAEIFSIIVTLDELEKAFLKDAIPEADYTEICERSLKQYKSILADETVANAFVGLEEFKAEWDLEVPRATERIRVGMPSTTVTASSSAPAAPSAAGTTSGTLILEATQEFITFLDAVKLGLLSKDQLHPLLSDVIQSVNKVTDRDFDHRGKIVQWLITLNQMKATDELSEQQARELEMDIQQAYQGFKSTLN
;
A
#
# COMPACT_ATOMS: atom_id res chain seq x y z
N MET A 1 28.76 11.55 -67.48
CA MET A 1 28.07 12.11 -66.30
C MET A 1 26.62 12.41 -66.69
N PRO A 2 25.64 11.60 -66.27
CA PRO A 2 24.24 11.98 -66.41
C PRO A 2 23.77 12.72 -65.16
N ARG A 3 23.32 13.97 -65.35
CA ARG A 3 22.59 14.74 -64.32
C ARG A 3 21.21 14.11 -64.14
N GLN A 4 20.80 13.87 -62.90
CA GLN A 4 19.41 13.55 -62.55
C GLN A 4 18.68 14.80 -62.02
N PRO A 5 17.34 14.85 -62.20
CA PRO A 5 16.57 16.07 -62.39
C PRO A 5 16.19 16.78 -61.09
N TYR A 6 16.29 18.11 -61.09
CA TYR A 6 15.69 18.97 -60.07
C TYR A 6 14.18 19.05 -60.32
N ALA A 7 13.38 18.49 -59.41
CA ALA A 7 11.93 18.67 -59.43
C ALA A 7 11.60 20.00 -58.72
N PRO A 8 11.02 21.00 -59.39
CA PRO A 8 10.58 22.21 -58.72
C PRO A 8 9.36 21.89 -57.86
N THR A 9 9.48 22.03 -56.53
CA THR A 9 8.31 21.99 -55.66
C THR A 9 7.40 23.19 -55.97
N PRO A 10 6.07 23.01 -56.00
CA PRO A 10 5.15 24.12 -56.29
C PRO A 10 5.29 25.23 -55.24
N HIS A 11 5.35 26.49 -55.69
CA HIS A 11 5.46 27.72 -54.89
C HIS A 11 4.32 27.99 -53.89
N SER A 12 3.46 27.00 -53.60
CA SER A 12 2.27 27.15 -52.75
C SER A 12 2.16 26.09 -51.64
N TYR A 13 3.19 25.27 -51.41
CA TYR A 13 3.21 24.44 -50.20
C TYR A 13 3.56 25.31 -49.00
N ILE A 14 2.54 25.83 -48.34
CA ILE A 14 2.65 26.34 -46.98
C ILE A 14 2.39 25.12 -46.09
N PRO A 15 3.41 24.55 -45.42
CA PRO A 15 3.18 23.45 -44.49
C PRO A 15 2.18 23.91 -43.43
N ASP A 16 1.14 23.11 -43.19
CA ASP A 16 0.22 23.32 -42.07
C ASP A 16 1.04 23.24 -40.77
N THR A 17 1.36 24.39 -40.18
CA THR A 17 2.14 24.48 -38.94
C THR A 17 1.31 24.11 -37.70
N THR A 18 0.04 23.74 -37.91
CA THR A 18 -0.89 23.28 -36.87
C THR A 18 -0.50 21.91 -36.31
N LEU A 19 0.32 21.15 -37.03
CA LEU A 19 0.86 19.84 -36.64
C LEU A 19 2.39 19.81 -36.63
N SER A 20 3.05 20.96 -36.41
CA SER A 20 4.50 20.98 -36.21
C SER A 20 4.85 20.45 -34.82
N ALA A 21 5.76 19.48 -34.75
CA ALA A 21 6.25 18.97 -33.47
C ALA A 21 6.90 20.09 -32.67
N THR A 22 6.46 20.31 -31.42
CA THR A 22 7.03 21.29 -30.49
C THR A 22 8.42 20.87 -29.98
N ILE A 23 8.82 19.64 -30.28
CA ILE A 23 10.09 19.03 -29.90
C ILE A 23 11.06 19.02 -31.08
N ASN A 24 12.34 19.25 -30.80
CA ASN A 24 13.39 19.17 -31.82
C ASN A 24 13.56 17.69 -32.24
N LEU A 25 13.29 17.39 -33.51
CA LEU A 25 13.36 16.04 -34.07
C LEU A 25 14.79 15.58 -34.39
N ASP A 26 15.76 16.50 -34.41
CA ASP A 26 17.15 16.23 -34.73
C ASP A 26 18.00 15.92 -33.49
N GLU A 27 17.41 15.99 -32.29
CA GLU A 27 18.08 15.71 -31.01
C GLU A 27 17.38 14.60 -30.23
N GLU A 28 18.17 13.70 -29.62
CA GLU A 28 17.65 12.66 -28.73
C GLU A 28 17.15 13.27 -27.41
N VAL A 29 15.90 12.99 -27.07
CA VAL A 29 15.29 13.42 -25.81
C VAL A 29 15.92 12.65 -24.65
N LYS A 30 16.40 13.39 -23.64
CA LYS A 30 16.95 12.82 -22.41
C LYS A 30 15.89 12.85 -21.32
N LEU A 31 15.90 11.83 -20.47
CA LEU A 31 14.99 11.72 -19.34
C LEU A 31 15.32 12.71 -18.20
N ALA A 32 16.60 13.06 -18.02
CA ALA A 32 17.06 13.98 -17.00
C ALA A 32 18.33 14.71 -17.46
N ASP A 33 18.42 16.00 -17.14
CA ASP A 33 19.58 16.83 -17.46
C ASP A 33 20.51 17.01 -16.25
N THR A 34 19.94 16.99 -15.04
CA THR A 34 20.70 17.14 -13.79
C THR A 34 20.87 15.82 -13.03
N ARG A 35 21.86 15.79 -12.13
CA ARG A 35 22.06 14.64 -11.24
C ARG A 35 20.88 14.46 -10.28
N ALA A 36 20.33 15.55 -9.77
CA ALA A 36 19.20 15.52 -8.84
C ALA A 36 17.93 14.99 -9.52
N GLU A 37 17.66 15.39 -10.77
CA GLU A 37 16.55 14.84 -11.56
C GLU A 37 16.74 13.35 -11.83
N ARG A 38 17.96 12.89 -12.13
CA ARG A 38 18.23 11.47 -12.32
C ARG A 38 17.95 10.67 -11.04
N ASP A 39 18.45 11.15 -9.90
CA ASP A 39 18.25 10.49 -8.61
C ASP A 39 16.73 10.46 -8.22
N LEU A 40 15.98 11.50 -8.59
CA LEU A 40 14.50 11.52 -8.44
C LEU A 40 13.82 10.51 -9.37
N GLN A 41 14.20 10.46 -10.64
CA GLN A 41 13.65 9.51 -11.62
C GLN A 41 13.96 8.06 -11.23
N ASP A 42 15.16 7.78 -10.72
CA ASP A 42 15.52 6.46 -10.19
C ASP A 42 14.62 6.07 -9.01
N SER A 43 14.31 7.01 -8.12
CA SER A 43 13.41 6.77 -6.98
C SER A 43 11.96 6.50 -7.43
N LEU A 44 11.46 7.25 -8.41
CA LEU A 44 10.14 7.02 -9.01
C LEU A 44 10.08 5.70 -9.78
N ALA A 45 11.16 5.32 -10.47
CA ALA A 45 11.28 4.04 -11.15
C ALA A 45 11.27 2.86 -10.17
N GLU A 46 11.90 3.02 -8.99
CA GLU A 46 11.84 2.02 -7.92
C GLU A 46 10.41 1.85 -7.38
N ILE A 47 9.67 2.95 -7.17
CA ILE A 47 8.25 2.90 -6.79
C ILE A 47 7.43 2.16 -7.85
N PHE A 48 7.63 2.49 -9.13
CA PHE A 48 6.97 1.81 -10.25
C PHE A 48 7.26 0.30 -10.24
N SER A 49 8.53 -0.08 -10.08
CA SER A 49 8.97 -1.47 -9.99
C SER A 49 8.29 -2.21 -8.84
N ILE A 50 8.23 -1.60 -7.65
CA ILE A 50 7.58 -2.19 -6.48
C ILE A 50 6.08 -2.41 -6.73
N ILE A 51 5.37 -1.42 -7.28
CA ILE A 51 3.94 -1.52 -7.55
C ILE A 51 3.63 -2.66 -8.52
N VAL A 52 4.35 -2.75 -9.64
CA VAL A 52 4.16 -3.80 -10.65
C VAL A 52 4.53 -5.17 -10.09
N THR A 53 5.64 -5.27 -9.36
CA THR A 53 6.07 -6.53 -8.72
C THR A 53 5.05 -7.02 -7.72
N LEU A 54 4.45 -6.11 -6.95
CA LEU A 54 3.44 -6.46 -5.96
C LEU A 54 2.15 -6.98 -6.63
N ASP A 55 1.73 -6.41 -7.78
CA ASP A 55 0.55 -6.92 -8.50
C ASP A 55 0.76 -8.32 -9.06
N GLU A 56 1.94 -8.59 -9.64
CA GLU A 56 2.29 -9.92 -10.12
C GLU A 56 2.50 -10.91 -8.96
N LEU A 57 3.02 -10.47 -7.81
CA LEU A 57 3.11 -11.28 -6.60
C LEU A 57 1.72 -11.73 -6.12
N GLU A 58 0.74 -10.82 -6.07
CA GLU A 58 -0.66 -11.17 -5.74
C GLU A 58 -1.24 -12.17 -6.73
N LYS A 59 -0.99 -11.96 -8.01
CA LYS A 59 -1.49 -12.84 -9.08
C LYS A 59 -0.83 -14.22 -9.04
N ALA A 60 0.44 -14.30 -8.66
CA ALA A 60 1.15 -15.57 -8.48
C ALA A 60 0.64 -16.33 -7.25
N PHE A 61 0.39 -15.62 -6.14
CA PHE A 61 -0.20 -16.21 -4.94
C PHE A 61 -1.61 -16.76 -5.21
N LEU A 62 -2.47 -16.01 -5.90
CA LEU A 62 -3.81 -16.46 -6.32
C LEU A 62 -3.81 -17.67 -7.26
N LYS A 63 -2.68 -17.96 -7.91
CA LYS A 63 -2.50 -19.12 -8.79
C LYS A 63 -1.82 -20.29 -8.09
N ASP A 64 -1.64 -20.22 -6.77
CA ASP A 64 -0.89 -21.20 -5.97
C ASP A 64 0.55 -21.44 -6.49
N ALA A 65 1.15 -20.44 -7.14
CA ALA A 65 2.49 -20.56 -7.71
C ALA A 65 3.62 -20.33 -6.68
N ILE A 66 3.29 -19.68 -5.56
CA ILE A 66 4.23 -19.30 -4.49
C ILE A 66 3.60 -19.70 -3.15
N PRO A 67 4.37 -20.31 -2.23
CA PRO A 67 3.87 -20.63 -0.90
C PRO A 67 3.60 -19.37 -0.05
N GLU A 68 2.67 -19.49 0.89
CA GLU A 68 2.18 -18.37 1.72
C GLU A 68 3.26 -17.65 2.52
N ALA A 69 4.23 -18.40 3.06
CA ALA A 69 5.32 -17.86 3.86
C ALA A 69 6.19 -16.90 3.02
N ASP A 70 6.58 -17.32 1.82
CA ASP A 70 7.41 -16.53 0.90
C ASP A 70 6.65 -15.30 0.41
N TYR A 71 5.36 -15.47 0.08
CA TYR A 71 4.50 -14.36 -0.29
C TYR A 71 4.42 -13.28 0.79
N THR A 72 4.18 -13.68 2.04
CA THR A 72 4.02 -12.75 3.17
C THR A 72 5.31 -11.96 3.40
N GLU A 73 6.46 -12.64 3.37
CA GLU A 73 7.77 -12.01 3.56
C GLU A 73 8.10 -11.01 2.44
N ILE A 74 7.87 -11.39 1.18
CA ILE A 74 8.13 -10.53 0.02
C ILE A 74 7.18 -9.32 0.05
N CYS A 75 5.88 -9.53 0.32
CA CYS A 75 4.90 -8.46 0.38
C CYS A 75 5.24 -7.44 1.49
N GLU A 76 5.58 -7.89 2.70
CA GLU A 76 5.97 -7.00 3.79
C GLU A 76 7.23 -6.19 3.45
N ARG A 77 8.22 -6.85 2.84
CA ARG A 77 9.48 -6.21 2.43
C ARG A 77 9.22 -5.12 1.38
N SER A 78 8.45 -5.43 0.35
CA SER A 78 8.08 -4.48 -0.71
C SER A 78 7.28 -3.30 -0.16
N LEU A 79 6.34 -3.52 0.77
CA LEU A 79 5.59 -2.45 1.41
C LEU A 79 6.47 -1.55 2.28
N LYS A 80 7.44 -2.12 3.00
CA LYS A 80 8.43 -1.37 3.79
C LYS A 80 9.32 -0.50 2.87
N GLN A 81 9.78 -1.05 1.76
CA GLN A 81 10.57 -0.31 0.76
C GLN A 81 9.78 0.84 0.16
N TYR A 82 8.53 0.59 -0.25
CA TYR A 82 7.62 1.62 -0.77
C TYR A 82 7.44 2.78 0.21
N LYS A 83 7.17 2.48 1.48
CA LYS A 83 7.05 3.50 2.54
C LYS A 83 8.36 4.25 2.78
N SER A 84 9.50 3.55 2.71
CA SER A 84 10.82 4.17 2.91
C SER A 84 11.18 5.15 1.79
N ILE A 85 10.81 4.86 0.55
CA ILE A 85 11.09 5.75 -0.59
C ILE A 85 10.18 6.98 -0.52
N LEU A 86 8.91 6.79 -0.14
CA LEU A 86 7.96 7.89 0.07
C LEU A 86 8.23 8.73 1.33
N ALA A 87 9.17 8.32 2.19
CA ALA A 87 9.61 9.14 3.31
C ALA A 87 10.45 10.35 2.86
N ASP A 88 11.03 10.30 1.65
CA ASP A 88 11.71 11.44 1.05
C ASP A 88 10.68 12.45 0.52
N GLU A 89 10.70 13.67 1.04
CA GLU A 89 9.76 14.74 0.67
C GLU A 89 9.84 15.09 -0.82
N THR A 90 11.02 15.00 -1.44
CA THR A 90 11.17 15.32 -2.87
C THR A 90 10.44 14.30 -3.74
N VAL A 91 10.55 13.03 -3.39
CA VAL A 91 9.88 11.93 -4.07
C VAL A 91 8.39 11.94 -3.76
N ALA A 92 7.99 12.18 -2.52
CA ALA A 92 6.58 12.27 -2.13
C ALA A 92 5.84 13.40 -2.88
N ASN A 93 6.50 14.55 -3.05
CA ASN A 93 5.94 15.68 -3.81
C ASN A 93 5.82 15.38 -5.31
N ALA A 94 6.78 14.65 -5.89
CA ALA A 94 6.74 14.25 -7.30
C ALA A 94 5.75 13.10 -7.56
N PHE A 95 5.59 12.20 -6.60
CA PHE A 95 4.66 11.08 -6.68
C PHE A 95 3.20 11.53 -6.57
N VAL A 96 2.94 12.60 -5.78
CA VAL A 96 1.62 13.20 -5.49
C VAL A 96 0.66 12.24 -4.77
N GLY A 97 0.35 11.11 -5.39
CA GLY A 97 -0.56 10.09 -4.89
C GLY A 97 -0.59 8.85 -5.80
N LEU A 98 -1.03 7.72 -5.23
CA LEU A 98 -1.04 6.43 -5.92
C LEU A 98 -1.97 6.42 -7.15
N GLU A 99 -3.11 7.10 -7.08
CA GLU A 99 -4.06 7.13 -8.20
C GLU A 99 -3.59 8.07 -9.32
N GLU A 100 -2.99 9.22 -8.98
CA GLU A 100 -2.37 10.11 -9.97
C GLU A 100 -1.21 9.43 -10.70
N PHE A 101 -0.31 8.77 -9.94
CA PHE A 101 0.82 8.05 -10.52
C PHE A 101 0.36 6.92 -11.45
N LYS A 102 -0.69 6.19 -11.09
CA LYS A 102 -1.26 5.16 -11.97
C LYS A 102 -1.84 5.74 -13.26
N ALA A 103 -2.51 6.90 -13.17
CA ALA A 103 -3.09 7.55 -14.33
C ALA A 103 -2.02 8.13 -15.27
N GLU A 104 -0.92 8.65 -14.73
CA GLU A 104 0.19 9.20 -15.51
C GLU A 104 0.95 8.12 -16.28
N TRP A 105 1.12 6.94 -15.67
CA TRP A 105 1.88 5.83 -16.26
C TRP A 105 0.99 4.73 -16.87
N ASP A 106 -0.32 4.95 -16.97
CA ASP A 106 -1.32 3.98 -17.49
C ASP A 106 -1.20 2.60 -16.85
N LEU A 107 -1.08 2.57 -15.52
CA LEU A 107 -0.85 1.34 -14.75
C LEU A 107 -2.17 0.67 -14.33
N GLU A 108 -2.46 -0.48 -14.94
CA GLU A 108 -3.55 -1.37 -14.54
C GLU A 108 -3.10 -2.36 -13.44
N VAL A 109 -3.02 -1.89 -12.20
CA VAL A 109 -2.55 -2.66 -11.03
C VAL A 109 -3.59 -2.72 -9.90
N PRO A 110 -4.77 -3.32 -10.15
CA PRO A 110 -5.88 -3.30 -9.19
C PRO A 110 -5.56 -4.06 -7.88
N ARG A 111 -4.73 -5.12 -7.93
CA ARG A 111 -4.42 -5.94 -6.74
C ARG A 111 -3.40 -5.22 -5.86
N ALA A 112 -2.37 -4.66 -6.49
CA ALA A 112 -1.39 -3.86 -5.76
C ALA A 112 -2.00 -2.60 -5.13
N THR A 113 -2.97 -1.98 -5.81
CA THR A 113 -3.67 -0.79 -5.28
C THR A 113 -4.34 -1.11 -3.94
N GLU A 114 -5.11 -2.19 -3.88
CA GLU A 114 -5.75 -2.62 -2.63
C GLU A 114 -4.71 -2.94 -1.56
N ARG A 115 -3.61 -3.61 -1.94
CA ARG A 115 -2.57 -3.97 -0.97
C ARG A 115 -1.83 -2.76 -0.40
N ILE A 116 -1.48 -1.79 -1.23
CA ILE A 116 -0.81 -0.55 -0.79
C ILE A 116 -1.77 0.28 0.06
N ARG A 117 -3.06 0.32 -0.29
CA ARG A 117 -4.11 1.00 0.48
C ARG A 117 -4.30 0.38 1.86
N VAL A 118 -4.25 -0.95 1.98
CA VAL A 118 -4.36 -1.65 3.27
C VAL A 118 -3.04 -1.63 4.05
N GLY A 119 -1.89 -1.62 3.38
CA GLY A 119 -0.58 -1.51 4.03
C GLY A 119 -0.10 -2.78 4.73
N MET A 120 -0.78 -3.93 4.55
CA MET A 120 -0.42 -5.24 5.10
C MET A 120 -0.81 -6.38 4.14
N PRO A 121 -0.10 -7.54 4.17
CA PRO A 121 -0.39 -8.71 3.32
C PRO A 121 -1.85 -9.21 3.33
N SER A 122 -2.32 -9.89 2.26
CA SER A 122 -3.70 -10.43 2.24
C SER A 122 -3.83 -11.56 3.23
N THR A 123 -2.76 -12.29 3.50
CA THR A 123 -2.74 -13.38 4.47
C THR A 123 -3.09 -12.85 5.87
N THR A 124 -2.59 -11.67 6.24
CA THR A 124 -2.95 -11.02 7.52
C THR A 124 -4.36 -10.41 7.52
N VAL A 125 -4.90 -10.02 6.36
CA VAL A 125 -6.26 -9.44 6.26
C VAL A 125 -7.33 -10.54 6.13
N THR A 126 -7.01 -11.61 5.41
CA THR A 126 -7.92 -12.67 4.93
C THR A 126 -7.60 -14.05 5.51
N ALA A 127 -6.90 -14.10 6.65
CA ALA A 127 -6.68 -15.32 7.44
C ALA A 127 -7.93 -16.23 7.51
N SER A 128 -9.14 -15.66 7.42
CA SER A 128 -10.42 -16.34 7.29
C SER A 128 -10.63 -17.34 6.12
N SER A 129 -9.68 -17.65 5.21
CA SER A 129 -10.05 -18.46 4.02
C SER A 129 -9.07 -19.45 3.34
N SER A 130 -7.82 -19.64 3.75
CA SER A 130 -6.98 -20.60 2.98
C SER A 130 -5.81 -21.25 3.73
N ALA A 131 -6.06 -21.81 4.92
CA ALA A 131 -5.24 -22.91 5.40
C ALA A 131 -6.11 -23.97 6.09
N PRO A 132 -6.01 -25.27 5.72
CA PRO A 132 -6.30 -26.31 6.67
C PRO A 132 -5.16 -26.27 7.69
N ALA A 133 -5.37 -25.57 8.80
CA ALA A 133 -4.47 -25.66 9.93
C ALA A 133 -4.32 -27.14 10.29
N ALA A 134 -3.08 -27.65 10.19
CA ALA A 134 -2.69 -28.88 10.85
C ALA A 134 -3.18 -28.82 12.32
N PRO A 135 -3.55 -29.96 12.94
CA PRO A 135 -4.09 -29.96 14.29
C PRO A 135 -3.01 -29.54 15.28
N SER A 136 -2.86 -28.23 15.47
CA SER A 136 -1.98 -27.65 16.47
C SER A 136 -2.60 -27.89 17.83
N ALA A 137 -1.85 -28.64 18.64
CA ALA A 137 -2.20 -29.13 19.95
C ALA A 137 -2.92 -28.07 20.79
N ALA A 138 -4.19 -28.36 21.08
CA ALA A 138 -4.99 -27.62 22.03
C ALA A 138 -4.34 -27.64 23.42
N GLY A 139 -4.23 -26.46 24.04
CA GLY A 139 -4.43 -26.38 25.49
C GLY A 139 -3.49 -25.51 26.32
N THR A 140 -2.37 -24.96 25.80
CA THR A 140 -1.46 -24.17 26.68
C THR A 140 -0.85 -22.92 26.05
N THR A 141 -0.77 -22.83 24.72
CA THR A 141 -0.25 -21.63 24.02
C THR A 141 -1.30 -20.52 23.87
N SER A 142 -2.59 -20.87 23.81
CA SER A 142 -3.66 -19.88 23.64
C SER A 142 -3.72 -18.88 24.80
N GLY A 143 -3.44 -19.30 26.05
CA GLY A 143 -3.53 -18.39 27.20
C GLY A 143 -2.55 -17.22 27.12
N THR A 144 -1.30 -17.47 26.75
CA THR A 144 -0.28 -16.44 26.59
C THR A 144 -0.59 -15.52 25.40
N LEU A 145 -1.01 -16.10 24.27
CA LEU A 145 -1.38 -15.34 23.06
C LEU A 145 -2.63 -14.48 23.29
N ILE A 146 -3.64 -15.00 24.02
CA ILE A 146 -4.85 -14.25 24.41
C ILE A 146 -4.47 -13.07 25.30
N LEU A 147 -3.51 -13.27 26.21
CA LEU A 147 -3.04 -12.23 27.12
C LEU A 147 -2.26 -11.14 26.37
N GLU A 148 -1.41 -11.53 25.42
CA GLU A 148 -0.71 -10.62 24.49
C GLU A 148 -1.73 -9.81 23.66
N ALA A 149 -2.69 -10.46 23.02
CA ALA A 149 -3.74 -9.76 22.27
C ALA A 149 -4.58 -8.83 23.15
N THR A 150 -4.93 -9.27 24.36
CA THR A 150 -5.64 -8.43 25.34
C THR A 150 -4.81 -7.22 25.75
N GLN A 151 -3.50 -7.40 25.96
CA GLN A 151 -2.59 -6.32 26.29
C GLN A 151 -2.52 -5.29 25.16
N GLU A 152 -2.45 -5.73 23.91
CA GLU A 152 -2.42 -4.83 22.76
C GLU A 152 -3.72 -4.04 22.59
N PHE A 153 -4.88 -4.70 22.76
CA PHE A 153 -6.18 -4.01 22.79
C PHE A 153 -6.24 -2.93 23.88
N ILE A 154 -5.79 -3.25 25.09
CA ILE A 154 -5.76 -2.29 26.21
C ILE A 154 -4.80 -1.15 25.90
N THR A 155 -3.60 -1.46 25.40
CA THR A 155 -2.58 -0.46 25.04
C THR A 155 -3.10 0.51 23.98
N PHE A 156 -3.79 -0.01 22.95
CA PHE A 156 -4.42 0.82 21.92
C PHE A 156 -5.54 1.70 22.51
N LEU A 157 -6.45 1.13 23.30
CA LEU A 157 -7.54 1.88 23.91
C LEU A 157 -7.04 2.96 24.88
N ASP A 158 -5.99 2.68 25.64
CA ASP A 158 -5.35 3.64 26.52
C ASP A 158 -4.67 4.77 25.72
N ALA A 159 -4.01 4.46 24.60
CA ALA A 159 -3.43 5.48 23.72
C ALA A 159 -4.49 6.45 23.19
N VAL A 160 -5.64 5.93 22.74
CA VAL A 160 -6.77 6.75 22.28
C VAL A 160 -7.31 7.61 23.42
N LYS A 161 -7.46 7.05 24.64
CA LYS A 161 -7.94 7.78 25.82
C LYS A 161 -6.98 8.84 26.33
N LEU A 162 -5.68 8.64 26.14
CA LEU A 162 -4.62 9.59 26.48
C LEU A 162 -4.51 10.74 25.46
N GLY A 163 -5.30 10.69 24.37
CA GLY A 163 -5.28 11.71 23.32
C GLY A 163 -4.12 11.55 22.34
N LEU A 164 -3.50 10.37 22.26
CA LEU A 164 -2.49 10.05 21.24
C LEU A 164 -3.19 9.77 19.91
N LEU A 165 -3.68 10.82 19.25
CA LEU A 165 -4.54 10.74 18.06
C LEU A 165 -3.79 10.86 16.73
N SER A 166 -2.46 10.91 16.75
CA SER A 166 -1.64 11.02 15.55
C SER A 166 -1.53 9.68 14.82
N LYS A 167 -1.51 9.74 13.48
CA LYS A 167 -1.37 8.55 12.62
C LYS A 167 -0.15 7.70 12.99
N ASP A 168 1.00 8.33 13.19
CA ASP A 168 2.26 7.65 13.47
C ASP A 168 2.20 6.82 14.76
N GLN A 169 1.40 7.24 15.74
CA GLN A 169 1.21 6.53 16.99
C GLN A 169 0.12 5.45 16.90
N LEU A 170 -1.00 5.74 16.23
CA LEU A 170 -2.14 4.81 16.15
C LEU A 170 -1.95 3.69 15.14
N HIS A 171 -1.27 3.95 14.01
CA HIS A 171 -1.05 2.96 12.97
C HIS A 171 -0.26 1.73 13.47
N PRO A 172 0.91 1.86 14.13
CA PRO A 172 1.63 0.69 14.65
C PRO A 172 0.81 -0.06 15.69
N LEU A 173 0.17 0.65 16.64
CA LEU A 173 -0.65 0.03 17.68
C LEU A 173 -1.84 -0.77 17.10
N LEU A 174 -2.53 -0.23 16.09
CA LEU A 174 -3.63 -0.93 15.43
C LEU A 174 -3.16 -2.12 14.59
N SER A 175 -1.97 -2.01 13.99
CA SER A 175 -1.34 -3.11 13.25
C SER A 175 -0.94 -4.25 14.18
N ASP A 176 -0.43 -3.94 15.37
CA ASP A 176 -0.10 -4.95 16.38
C ASP A 176 -1.37 -5.69 16.80
N VAL A 177 -2.44 -4.95 17.17
CA VAL A 177 -3.73 -5.52 17.58
C VAL A 177 -4.27 -6.53 16.56
N ILE A 178 -4.23 -6.23 15.26
CA ILE A 178 -4.72 -7.19 14.26
C ILE A 178 -3.81 -8.41 14.14
N GLN A 179 -2.49 -8.25 14.29
CA GLN A 179 -1.54 -9.36 14.24
C GLN A 179 -1.71 -10.30 15.43
N SER A 180 -1.84 -9.79 16.66
CA SER A 180 -2.07 -10.64 17.83
C SER A 180 -3.40 -11.36 17.78
N VAL A 181 -4.45 -10.69 17.31
CA VAL A 181 -5.77 -11.29 17.08
C VAL A 181 -5.66 -12.46 16.10
N ASN A 182 -5.00 -12.26 14.95
CA ASN A 182 -4.80 -13.32 13.96
C ASN A 182 -3.96 -14.50 14.51
N LYS A 183 -3.04 -14.26 15.44
CA LYS A 183 -2.27 -15.33 16.11
C LYS A 183 -3.13 -16.14 17.08
N VAL A 184 -4.14 -15.54 17.70
CA VAL A 184 -5.00 -16.19 18.70
C VAL A 184 -6.13 -16.98 18.05
N THR A 185 -6.74 -16.42 17.02
CA THR A 185 -7.87 -17.03 16.34
C THR A 185 -7.84 -16.73 14.84
N ASP A 186 -7.99 -17.80 14.05
CA ASP A 186 -8.20 -17.73 12.61
C ASP A 186 -9.69 -17.51 12.26
N ARG A 187 -10.57 -17.58 13.28
CA ARG A 187 -12.01 -17.41 13.09
C ARG A 187 -12.34 -15.94 12.91
N ASP A 188 -13.12 -15.66 11.87
CA ASP A 188 -13.78 -14.36 11.71
C ASP A 188 -14.70 -14.11 12.92
N PHE A 189 -14.59 -12.93 13.51
CA PHE A 189 -15.40 -12.51 14.65
C PHE A 189 -16.00 -11.14 14.40
N ASP A 190 -17.10 -10.90 15.09
CA ASP A 190 -17.91 -9.70 14.93
C ASP A 190 -17.03 -8.45 15.10
N HIS A 191 -17.11 -7.53 14.13
CA HIS A 191 -16.35 -6.27 14.07
C HIS A 191 -14.86 -6.35 13.71
N ARG A 192 -14.30 -7.52 13.32
CA ARG A 192 -12.93 -7.60 12.74
C ARG A 192 -12.74 -6.67 11.54
N GLY A 193 -13.74 -6.60 10.66
CA GLY A 193 -13.74 -5.70 9.50
C GLY A 193 -13.64 -4.21 9.85
N LYS A 194 -14.07 -3.81 11.05
CA LYS A 194 -13.93 -2.43 11.54
C LYS A 194 -12.49 -2.07 11.85
N ILE A 195 -11.73 -2.99 12.44
CA ILE A 195 -10.28 -2.79 12.70
C ILE A 195 -9.55 -2.53 11.38
N VAL A 196 -9.83 -3.36 10.36
CA VAL A 196 -9.23 -3.20 9.02
C VAL A 196 -9.68 -1.89 8.36
N GLN A 197 -10.96 -1.53 8.47
CA GLN A 197 -11.48 -0.25 7.96
C GLN A 197 -10.76 0.95 8.58
N TRP A 198 -10.52 0.94 9.90
CA TRP A 198 -9.79 2.00 10.59
C TRP A 198 -8.31 2.03 10.21
N LEU A 199 -7.71 0.87 9.94
CA LEU A 199 -6.33 0.78 9.49
C LEU A 199 -6.15 1.35 8.07
N ILE A 200 -7.11 1.07 7.17
CA ILE A 200 -7.17 1.72 5.84
C ILE A 200 -7.34 3.23 5.99
N THR A 201 -8.25 3.66 6.86
CA THR A 201 -8.51 5.09 7.12
C THR A 201 -7.25 5.79 7.63
N LEU A 202 -6.57 5.21 8.62
CA LEU A 202 -5.30 5.72 9.15
C LEU A 202 -4.20 5.74 8.08
N ASN A 203 -4.13 4.73 7.22
CA ASN A 203 -3.13 4.69 6.15
C ASN A 203 -3.35 5.79 5.10
N GLN A 204 -4.61 6.12 4.78
CA GLN A 204 -4.99 7.19 3.84
C GLN A 204 -4.76 8.61 4.39
N MET A 205 -4.71 8.81 5.71
CA MET A 205 -4.39 10.10 6.32
C MET A 205 -2.90 10.45 6.14
N LYS A 206 -2.51 11.74 6.15
CA LYS A 206 -1.08 12.12 6.10
C LYS A 206 -0.40 11.78 7.43
N ALA A 207 0.92 11.57 7.42
CA ALA A 207 1.71 11.26 8.63
C ALA A 207 1.54 12.30 9.76
N THR A 208 1.28 13.55 9.39
CA THR A 208 1.07 14.68 10.30
C THR A 208 -0.39 14.89 10.70
N ASP A 209 -1.34 14.16 10.09
CA ASP A 209 -2.75 14.33 10.40
C ASP A 209 -3.11 13.60 11.69
N GLU A 210 -3.93 14.27 12.50
CA GLU A 210 -4.51 13.72 13.73
C GLU A 210 -5.99 13.41 13.51
N LEU A 211 -6.47 12.35 14.14
CA LEU A 211 -7.91 12.05 14.16
C LEU A 211 -8.65 13.14 14.93
N SER A 212 -9.79 13.58 14.38
CA SER A 212 -10.68 14.47 15.11
C SER A 212 -11.23 13.78 16.38
N GLU A 213 -11.58 14.56 17.40
CA GLU A 213 -12.17 14.00 18.65
C GLU A 213 -13.40 13.12 18.37
N GLN A 214 -14.17 13.45 17.32
CA GLN A 214 -15.31 12.65 16.91
C GLN A 214 -14.89 11.30 16.33
N GLN A 215 -13.93 11.29 15.40
CA GLN A 215 -13.41 10.05 14.83
C GLN A 215 -12.68 9.20 15.88
N ALA A 216 -11.99 9.83 16.83
CA ALA A 216 -11.34 9.13 17.95
C ALA A 216 -12.35 8.40 18.83
N ARG A 217 -13.51 9.01 19.12
CA ARG A 217 -14.59 8.35 19.88
C ARG A 217 -15.24 7.22 19.08
N GLU A 218 -15.41 7.40 17.77
CA GLU A 218 -15.94 6.33 16.90
C GLU A 218 -14.96 5.14 16.82
N LEU A 219 -13.66 5.42 16.66
CA LEU A 219 -12.58 4.43 16.70
C LEU A 219 -12.55 3.69 18.03
N GLU A 220 -12.61 4.40 19.16
CA GLU A 220 -12.66 3.79 20.50
C GLU A 220 -13.85 2.83 20.62
N MET A 221 -15.03 3.26 20.19
CA MET A 221 -16.26 2.46 20.26
C MET A 221 -16.20 1.22 19.37
N ASP A 222 -15.70 1.35 18.14
CA ASP A 222 -15.55 0.23 17.20
C ASP A 222 -14.52 -0.81 17.72
N ILE A 223 -13.41 -0.34 18.29
CA ILE A 223 -12.39 -1.24 18.87
C ILE A 223 -12.88 -1.90 20.16
N GLN A 224 -13.66 -1.21 21.00
CA GLN A 224 -14.30 -1.82 22.16
C GLN A 224 -15.29 -2.92 21.76
N GLN A 225 -16.08 -2.69 20.70
CA GLN A 225 -16.97 -3.72 20.15
C GLN A 225 -16.19 -4.91 19.61
N ALA A 226 -15.11 -4.67 18.86
CA ALA A 226 -14.24 -5.73 18.35
C ALA A 226 -13.58 -6.54 19.49
N TYR A 227 -13.17 -5.87 20.58
CA TYR A 227 -12.62 -6.54 21.76
C TYR A 227 -13.67 -7.41 22.48
N GLN A 228 -14.92 -6.96 22.56
CA GLN A 228 -16.02 -7.76 23.09
C GLN A 228 -16.32 -8.96 22.19
N GLY A 229 -16.33 -8.77 20.86
CA GLY A 229 -16.47 -9.84 19.87
C GLY A 229 -15.36 -10.89 20.02
N PHE A 230 -14.11 -10.45 20.12
CA PHE A 230 -12.96 -11.30 20.37
C PHE A 230 -13.08 -12.09 21.68
N LYS A 231 -13.43 -11.43 22.79
CA LYS A 231 -13.71 -12.11 24.06
C LYS A 231 -14.83 -13.14 23.96
N SER A 232 -15.88 -12.83 23.20
CA SER A 232 -17.00 -13.75 23.00
C SER A 232 -16.61 -14.97 22.17
N THR A 233 -15.64 -14.85 21.26
CA THR A 233 -15.13 -16.01 20.51
C THR A 233 -14.18 -16.91 21.31
N LEU A 234 -13.68 -16.43 22.45
CA LEU A 234 -12.81 -17.18 23.35
C LEU A 234 -13.57 -17.93 24.47
N ASN A 235 -14.84 -17.61 24.71
CA ASN A 235 -15.75 -18.32 25.62
C ASN A 235 -16.53 -19.41 24.86
#